data_AF-A0A7K2WWR6-F1
#
_entry.id   AF-A0A7K2WWR6-F1
#
_cell.length_a   1.000
_cell.length_b   1.000
_cell.length_c   1.000
_cell.angle_alpha   90.00
_cell.angle_beta   90.00
_cell.angle_gamma   90.00
#
_symmetry.space_group_name_H-M   'P 1'
#
loop_
_entity.id
_entity.type
_entity.pdbx_description
1 polymer ?
#
loop_
_entity_poly.entity_id
_entity_poly.type
_entity_poly.pdbx_seq_one_letter_code
_entity_poly.pdbx_strand_id
1 'polypeptide(L)'
;EDWRSGGRAIADCHDARRLRIAHIPYDADGYAALATATARAVRAALVPPAKVLVLDCDNTLWRGVLGEDGPHGVVIEPGHRRLQEWALELRSQGVLLCLASKNEAQDVAEVLRVRDDMPLGTEHLTARRVDWEPKSANLAALARELGLGLDSFVMIDDNPVEIASLRAACPQVLSLTCPADPADLPGFVDRVWAFDRLQVTDEDRARASFYEAAGRREELRGATATLADFIQELDLRVEVRPAEGAALTRVAQLTQRTNQFNAAPARYQESELRAVLADPSVRCRTVQVTDRFGDYGVVGAAVLRTDGTTADLETFLMSCRVLGKGVEHAFLARLAAELADECTVLRVTYRPTGRNQPARRFLDSVAGEWAQDRADGSVVYELPVEAAAAASFRPEAVTERPGTEEPARPDRPLALPAHHALAGIAEKPPVSAGKPPAPAVAGPRDPDPSATGRRTALARVVEVVARTLGLPAATLHADTTLEELRPSSLAVVDATVALEEWYGELSPTVLFE
;
A
#
# COMPACT_ATOMS: atom_id res chain seq x y z
N GLU A 1 0.49 11.08 -19.64
CA GLU A 1 0.15 12.01 -18.55
C GLU A 1 0.01 11.31 -17.19
N ASP A 2 -0.28 9.99 -17.16
CA ASP A 2 -0.45 9.19 -15.92
C ASP A 2 0.80 8.98 -15.05
N TRP A 3 2.01 9.34 -15.50
CA TRP A 3 3.22 9.27 -14.66
C TRP A 3 3.33 10.43 -13.66
N ARG A 4 2.40 11.39 -13.70
CA ARG A 4 2.35 12.58 -12.84
C ARG A 4 1.71 12.32 -11.46
N SER A 5 1.10 11.16 -11.21
CA SER A 5 0.36 10.88 -9.97
C SER A 5 1.25 10.38 -8.82
N GLY A 6 2.22 11.20 -8.41
CA GLY A 6 2.95 11.01 -7.14
C GLY A 6 4.44 11.40 -7.16
N GLY A 7 5.05 11.60 -8.32
CA GLY A 7 6.44 12.08 -8.41
C GLY A 7 6.54 13.60 -8.47
N ARG A 8 7.73 14.14 -8.11
CA ARG A 8 8.15 15.54 -8.35
C ARG A 8 7.59 16.02 -9.69
N ALA A 9 6.87 17.15 -9.71
CA ALA A 9 6.40 17.74 -10.95
C ALA A 9 7.59 17.95 -11.88
N ILE A 10 7.64 17.19 -12.97
CA ILE A 10 8.70 17.21 -13.97
C ILE A 10 8.45 18.41 -14.90
N ALA A 11 8.49 19.62 -14.34
CA ALA A 11 8.48 20.82 -15.14
C ALA A 11 9.92 21.11 -15.57
N ASP A 12 10.19 20.98 -16.87
CA ASP A 12 11.39 21.44 -17.57
C ASP A 12 12.73 20.74 -17.23
N CYS A 13 12.71 19.40 -17.09
CA CYS A 13 13.94 18.60 -16.88
C CYS A 13 14.60 18.11 -18.18
N HIS A 14 14.11 18.55 -19.34
CA HIS A 14 14.61 18.08 -20.63
C HIS A 14 15.84 18.89 -21.03
N ASP A 15 16.98 18.21 -21.18
CA ASP A 15 18.23 18.85 -21.56
C ASP A 15 18.49 18.66 -23.06
N ALA A 16 18.03 19.64 -23.85
CA ALA A 16 18.19 19.62 -25.30
C ALA A 16 19.66 19.62 -25.74
N ARG A 17 20.59 20.18 -24.93
CA ARG A 17 22.02 20.23 -25.26
C ARG A 17 22.66 18.86 -25.07
N ARG A 18 22.43 18.23 -23.91
CA ARG A 18 22.86 16.85 -23.64
C ARG A 18 22.24 15.85 -24.62
N LEU A 19 20.99 16.06 -25.02
CA LEU A 19 20.34 15.20 -26.01
C LEU A 19 21.04 15.25 -27.37
N ARG A 20 21.48 16.43 -27.81
CA ARG A 20 22.24 16.57 -29.07
C ARG A 20 23.63 15.94 -28.97
N ILE A 21 24.36 16.23 -27.89
CA ILE A 21 25.78 15.85 -27.76
C ILE A 21 25.93 14.34 -27.48
N ALA A 22 25.06 13.78 -26.64
CA ALA A 22 25.26 12.44 -26.08
C ALA A 22 24.00 11.56 -26.06
N HIS A 23 22.89 12.02 -26.67
CA HIS A 23 21.60 11.34 -26.61
C HIS A 23 21.06 11.12 -25.17
N ILE A 24 21.36 12.08 -24.29
CA ILE A 24 20.91 12.10 -22.89
C ILE A 24 19.77 13.13 -22.76
N PRO A 25 18.48 12.72 -22.75
CA PRO A 25 17.33 13.62 -22.84
C PRO A 25 17.03 14.43 -21.57
N TYR A 26 17.55 14.03 -20.41
CA TYR A 26 17.19 14.63 -19.13
C TYR A 26 18.42 15.09 -18.35
N ASP A 27 18.22 16.11 -17.50
CA ASP A 27 19.18 16.45 -16.46
C ASP A 27 19.14 15.44 -15.29
N ALA A 28 20.00 15.66 -14.29
CA ALA A 28 20.06 14.80 -13.12
C ALA A 28 18.74 14.74 -12.33
N ASP A 29 17.99 15.84 -12.30
CA ASP A 29 16.70 15.95 -11.61
C ASP A 29 15.61 15.15 -12.34
N GLY A 30 15.62 15.17 -13.68
CA GLY A 30 14.74 14.38 -14.53
C GLY A 30 14.99 12.87 -14.41
N TYR A 31 16.27 12.45 -14.39
CA TYR A 31 16.60 11.06 -14.13
C TYR A 31 16.25 10.62 -12.71
N ALA A 32 16.43 11.47 -11.71
CA ALA A 32 16.00 11.17 -10.35
C ALA A 32 14.47 10.98 -10.29
N ALA A 33 13.69 11.86 -10.94
CA ALA A 33 12.24 11.72 -11.01
C ALA A 33 11.82 10.42 -11.73
N LEU A 34 12.45 10.08 -12.85
CA LEU A 34 12.18 8.84 -13.59
C LEU A 34 12.53 7.59 -12.76
N ALA A 35 13.68 7.60 -12.08
CA ALA A 35 14.10 6.52 -11.19
C ALA A 35 13.12 6.35 -10.02
N THR A 36 12.68 7.45 -9.39
CA THR A 36 11.67 7.42 -8.33
C THR A 36 10.35 6.85 -8.84
N ALA A 37 9.85 7.31 -9.99
CA ALA A 37 8.60 6.81 -10.54
C ALA A 37 8.66 5.32 -10.90
N THR A 38 9.77 4.88 -11.48
CA THR A 38 10.02 3.46 -11.79
C THR A 38 10.08 2.63 -10.50
N ALA A 39 10.81 3.09 -9.48
CA ALA A 39 10.92 2.39 -8.21
C ALA A 39 9.55 2.27 -7.50
N ARG A 40 8.73 3.32 -7.53
CA ARG A 40 7.36 3.31 -7.00
C ARG A 40 6.47 2.31 -7.74
N ALA A 41 6.52 2.30 -9.08
CA ALA A 41 5.75 1.36 -9.89
C ALA A 41 6.16 -0.11 -9.61
N VAL A 42 7.46 -0.39 -9.55
CA VAL A 42 7.99 -1.71 -9.18
C VAL A 42 7.55 -2.10 -7.77
N ARG A 43 7.62 -1.16 -6.81
CA ARG A 43 7.15 -1.42 -5.44
C ARG A 43 5.65 -1.73 -5.42
N ALA A 44 4.83 -0.94 -6.09
CA ALA A 44 3.38 -1.16 -6.17
C ALA A 44 3.02 -2.51 -6.83
N ALA A 45 3.90 -3.03 -7.70
CA ALA A 45 3.75 -4.35 -8.29
C ALA A 45 4.12 -5.49 -7.33
N LEU A 46 5.15 -5.30 -6.49
CA LEU A 46 5.77 -6.36 -5.70
C LEU A 46 5.34 -6.38 -4.23
N VAL A 47 4.90 -5.25 -3.69
CA VAL A 47 4.61 -5.07 -2.26
C VAL A 47 3.14 -4.66 -2.10
N PRO A 48 2.36 -5.35 -1.25
CA PRO A 48 1.00 -4.93 -0.95
C PRO A 48 0.95 -3.49 -0.41
N PRO A 49 -0.01 -2.67 -0.86
CA PRO A 49 -0.18 -1.31 -0.35
C PRO A 49 -0.68 -1.34 1.10
N ALA A 50 -0.39 -0.27 1.83
CA ALA A 50 -1.02 -0.03 3.12
C ALA A 50 -2.54 0.12 2.97
N LYS A 51 -3.25 -0.24 4.04
CA LYS A 51 -4.72 -0.30 4.09
C LYS A 51 -5.32 0.72 5.04
N VAL A 52 -4.54 1.19 6.01
CA VAL A 52 -5.00 2.11 7.06
C VAL A 52 -4.07 3.31 7.12
N LEU A 53 -4.65 4.50 7.05
CA LEU A 53 -3.99 5.75 7.38
C LEU A 53 -4.47 6.19 8.77
N VAL A 54 -3.54 6.33 9.70
CA VAL A 54 -3.79 6.83 11.05
C VAL A 54 -3.17 8.22 11.16
N LEU A 55 -3.96 9.19 11.59
CA LEU A 55 -3.55 10.57 11.72
C LEU A 55 -3.57 10.98 13.20
N ASP A 56 -2.55 11.72 13.61
CA ASP A 56 -2.63 12.57 14.79
C ASP A 56 -3.52 13.80 14.53
N CYS A 57 -3.90 14.51 15.58
CA CYS A 57 -4.75 15.70 15.51
C CYS A 57 -3.93 16.99 15.61
N ASP A 58 -3.46 17.34 16.82
CA ASP A 58 -2.70 18.58 17.06
C ASP A 58 -1.45 18.66 16.20
N ASN A 59 -1.19 19.86 15.65
CA ASN A 59 -0.10 20.17 14.71
C ASN A 59 0.00 19.27 13.45
N THR A 60 -0.95 18.37 13.24
CA THR A 60 -1.02 17.43 12.13
C THR A 60 -2.22 17.72 11.24
N LEU A 61 -3.44 17.68 11.79
CA LEU A 61 -4.67 18.04 11.08
C LEU A 61 -4.98 19.53 11.11
N TRP A 62 -4.38 20.24 12.06
CA TRP A 62 -4.48 21.70 12.26
C TRP A 62 -3.25 22.17 13.02
N ARG A 63 -2.98 23.48 13.00
CA ARG A 63 -2.00 24.10 13.89
C ARG A 63 -2.66 24.46 15.22
N GLY A 64 -1.95 24.21 16.32
CA GLY A 64 -2.39 24.50 17.68
C GLY A 64 -2.56 23.25 18.53
N VAL A 65 -2.73 23.46 19.84
CA VAL A 65 -2.97 22.42 20.84
C VAL A 65 -4.41 22.56 21.29
N LEU A 66 -5.26 21.59 20.94
CA LEU A 66 -6.70 21.71 21.14
C LEU A 66 -7.09 21.96 22.60
N GLY A 67 -6.39 21.34 23.56
CA GLY A 67 -6.65 21.55 24.99
C GLY A 67 -6.33 22.96 25.49
N GLU A 68 -5.53 23.74 24.76
CA GLU A 68 -5.15 25.12 25.11
C GLU A 68 -5.95 26.14 24.30
N ASP A 69 -6.03 25.92 22.99
CA ASP A 69 -6.64 26.85 22.03
C ASP A 69 -8.16 26.69 21.93
N GLY A 70 -8.68 25.52 22.29
CA GLY A 70 -10.08 25.14 22.16
C GLY A 70 -10.53 24.93 20.71
N PRO A 71 -11.75 24.40 20.49
CA PRO A 71 -12.22 23.99 19.17
C PRO A 71 -12.28 25.10 18.11
N HIS A 72 -12.42 26.35 18.53
CA HIS A 72 -12.44 27.51 17.64
C HIS A 72 -11.08 28.19 17.47
N GLY A 73 -10.10 27.89 18.32
CA GLY A 73 -8.77 28.53 18.31
C GLY A 73 -7.76 27.84 17.38
N VAL A 74 -7.96 26.56 17.05
CA VAL A 74 -7.09 25.83 16.12
C VAL A 74 -7.18 26.39 14.69
N VAL A 75 -6.06 26.35 13.96
CA VAL A 75 -5.91 26.98 12.64
C VAL A 75 -5.67 25.94 11.55
N ILE A 76 -6.56 25.86 10.57
CA ILE A 76 -6.41 24.98 9.40
C ILE A 76 -5.75 25.75 8.26
N GLU A 77 -4.41 25.73 8.25
CA GLU A 77 -3.61 26.27 7.15
C GLU A 77 -3.76 25.44 5.84
N PRO A 78 -3.42 26.01 4.66
CA PRO A 78 -3.55 25.30 3.38
C PRO A 78 -2.85 23.93 3.33
N GLY A 79 -1.72 23.78 4.02
CA GLY A 79 -1.02 22.50 4.13
C GLY A 79 -1.81 21.42 4.85
N HIS A 80 -2.41 21.77 5.99
CA HIS A 80 -3.27 20.86 6.75
C HIS A 80 -4.52 20.48 5.94
N ARG A 81 -5.13 21.46 5.25
CA ARG A 81 -6.24 21.20 4.33
C ARG A 81 -5.85 20.19 3.25
N ARG A 82 -4.68 20.35 2.62
CA ARG A 82 -4.18 19.41 1.61
C ARG A 82 -3.96 18.01 2.17
N LEU A 83 -3.45 17.87 3.40
CA LEU A 83 -3.33 16.57 4.06
C LEU A 83 -4.70 15.90 4.26
N GLN A 84 -5.71 16.66 4.67
CA GLN A 84 -7.08 16.17 4.83
C GLN A 84 -7.69 15.73 3.48
N GLU A 85 -7.54 16.54 2.43
CA GLU A 85 -8.00 16.22 1.08
C GLU A 85 -7.31 14.95 0.55
N TRP A 86 -6.00 14.81 0.75
CA TRP A 86 -5.26 13.60 0.41
C TRP A 86 -5.77 12.36 1.16
N ALA A 87 -6.10 12.49 2.45
CA ALA A 87 -6.70 11.40 3.20
C ALA A 87 -8.06 10.98 2.61
N LEU A 88 -8.89 11.94 2.17
CA LEU A 88 -10.15 11.66 1.50
C LEU A 88 -9.97 11.03 0.11
N GLU A 89 -8.95 11.45 -0.65
CA GLU A 89 -8.54 10.81 -1.91
C GLU A 89 -8.21 9.33 -1.66
N LEU A 90 -7.40 9.03 -0.65
CA LEU A 90 -7.07 7.66 -0.26
C LEU A 90 -8.30 6.87 0.18
N ARG A 91 -9.21 7.50 0.92
CA ARG A 91 -10.48 6.88 1.32
C ARG A 91 -11.34 6.47 0.13
N SER A 92 -11.44 7.32 -0.89
CA SER A 92 -12.15 7.00 -2.14
C SER A 92 -11.54 5.78 -2.88
N GLN A 93 -10.28 5.46 -2.56
CA GLN A 93 -9.54 4.29 -3.06
C GLN A 93 -9.56 3.10 -2.07
N GLY A 94 -10.33 3.18 -0.98
CA GLY A 94 -10.51 2.08 -0.03
C GLY A 94 -9.54 2.02 1.14
N VAL A 95 -8.78 3.09 1.38
CA VAL A 95 -7.97 3.22 2.60
C VAL A 95 -8.89 3.59 3.76
N LEU A 96 -8.70 2.94 4.90
CA LEU A 96 -9.42 3.25 6.13
C LEU A 96 -8.75 4.43 6.83
N LEU A 97 -9.54 5.40 7.27
CA LEU A 97 -9.03 6.57 7.98
C LEU A 97 -9.28 6.39 9.47
N CYS A 98 -8.25 6.51 10.28
CA CYS A 98 -8.35 6.43 11.73
C CYS A 98 -7.67 7.62 12.41
N LEU A 99 -8.08 7.92 13.64
CA LEU A 99 -7.37 8.85 14.51
C LEU A 99 -6.67 8.10 15.64
N ALA A 100 -5.43 8.49 15.93
CA ALA A 100 -4.70 8.09 17.13
C ALA A 100 -4.00 9.32 17.71
N SER A 101 -4.65 9.97 18.67
CA SER A 101 -4.23 11.28 19.17
C SER A 101 -4.37 11.42 20.68
N LYS A 102 -3.51 12.25 21.28
CA LYS A 102 -3.47 12.52 22.72
C LYS A 102 -4.27 13.78 23.02
N ASN A 103 -5.60 13.64 23.02
CA ASN A 103 -6.54 14.70 23.32
C ASN A 103 -7.73 14.16 24.11
N GLU A 104 -8.58 15.07 24.60
CA GLU A 104 -9.91 14.70 25.07
C GLU A 104 -10.84 14.39 23.90
N ALA A 105 -11.50 13.22 23.95
CA ALA A 105 -12.33 12.72 22.86
C ALA A 105 -13.50 13.66 22.51
N GLN A 106 -14.06 14.33 23.52
CA GLN A 106 -15.19 15.25 23.34
C GLN A 106 -14.77 16.50 22.57
N ASP A 107 -13.57 17.03 22.83
CA ASP A 107 -13.08 18.24 22.19
C ASP A 107 -12.78 17.99 20.71
N VAL A 108 -12.14 16.85 20.39
CA VAL A 108 -11.89 16.46 18.99
C VAL A 108 -13.22 16.22 18.26
N ALA A 109 -14.20 15.60 18.91
CA ALA A 109 -15.52 15.41 18.33
C ALA A 109 -16.23 16.76 18.08
N GLU A 110 -16.02 17.75 18.94
CA GLU A 110 -16.54 19.10 18.74
C GLU A 110 -15.91 19.79 17.54
N VAL A 111 -14.57 19.77 17.41
CA VAL A 111 -13.84 20.32 16.25
C VAL A 111 -14.41 19.74 14.95
N LEU A 112 -14.50 18.41 14.84
CA LEU A 112 -15.01 17.71 13.66
C LEU A 112 -16.48 18.02 13.35
N ARG A 113 -17.24 18.56 14.32
CA ARG A 113 -18.65 18.91 14.16
C ARG A 113 -18.86 20.39 13.81
N VAL A 114 -18.04 21.29 14.39
CA VAL A 114 -18.27 22.75 14.31
C VAL A 114 -17.42 23.45 13.25
N ARG A 115 -16.28 22.87 12.85
CA ARG A 115 -15.41 23.45 11.83
C ARG A 115 -15.94 23.15 10.43
N ASP A 116 -16.29 24.20 9.69
CA ASP A 116 -16.75 24.14 8.30
C ASP A 116 -15.59 24.23 7.29
N ASP A 117 -14.42 24.68 7.75
CA ASP A 117 -13.21 24.80 6.96
C ASP A 117 -12.35 23.52 6.97
N MET A 118 -12.80 22.43 7.61
CA MET A 118 -12.17 21.11 7.57
C MET A 118 -12.83 20.19 6.53
N PRO A 119 -12.08 19.72 5.50
CA PRO A 119 -12.59 18.67 4.61
C PRO A 119 -12.87 17.35 5.34
N LEU A 120 -12.02 16.98 6.32
CA LEU A 120 -12.16 15.73 7.05
C LEU A 120 -13.25 15.86 8.12
N GLY A 121 -14.22 14.94 8.07
CA GLY A 121 -15.38 14.87 8.97
C GLY A 121 -15.48 13.54 9.71
N THR A 122 -16.36 13.45 10.71
CA THR A 122 -16.55 12.22 11.51
C THR A 122 -17.00 11.03 10.66
N GLU A 123 -17.86 11.27 9.67
CA GLU A 123 -18.35 10.29 8.70
C GLU A 123 -17.25 9.66 7.84
N HIS A 124 -16.10 10.34 7.73
CA HIS A 124 -14.97 9.85 6.96
C HIS A 124 -14.11 8.85 7.74
N LEU A 125 -14.21 8.84 9.08
CA LEU A 125 -13.37 8.06 9.98
C LEU A 125 -13.96 6.66 10.23
N THR A 126 -13.13 5.64 10.05
CA THR A 126 -13.46 4.25 10.34
C THR A 126 -13.43 3.95 11.84
N ALA A 127 -12.41 4.44 12.54
CA ALA A 127 -12.21 4.19 13.98
C ALA A 127 -11.34 5.28 14.59
N ARG A 128 -11.42 5.46 15.92
CA ARG A 128 -10.73 6.53 16.64
C ARG A 128 -10.17 6.01 17.97
N ARG A 129 -8.98 6.48 18.33
CA ARG A 129 -8.38 6.39 19.67
C ARG A 129 -7.88 7.78 20.05
N VAL A 130 -8.75 8.52 20.73
CA VAL A 130 -8.50 9.88 21.18
C VAL A 130 -8.56 9.85 22.69
N ASP A 131 -7.40 9.63 23.28
CA ASP A 131 -7.22 9.35 24.69
C ASP A 131 -5.74 9.54 25.07
N TRP A 132 -5.40 9.33 26.34
CA TRP A 132 -4.05 9.54 26.86
C TRP A 132 -3.19 8.27 26.86
N GLU A 133 -3.65 7.17 26.25
CA GLU A 133 -2.87 5.94 26.16
C GLU A 133 -1.68 6.09 25.17
N PRO A 134 -0.62 5.27 25.32
CA PRO A 134 0.46 5.25 24.34
C PRO A 134 -0.05 4.95 22.92
N LYS A 135 0.41 5.72 21.91
CA LYS A 135 -0.03 5.53 20.51
C LYS A 135 0.21 4.12 19.98
N SER A 136 1.24 3.41 20.48
CA SER A 136 1.50 2.00 20.15
C SER A 136 0.38 1.06 20.62
N ALA A 137 -0.12 1.26 21.83
CA ALA A 137 -1.26 0.49 22.36
C ALA A 137 -2.54 0.79 21.57
N ASN A 138 -2.75 2.06 21.23
CA ASN A 138 -3.89 2.50 20.42
C ASN A 138 -3.88 1.91 19.01
N LEU A 139 -2.72 1.89 18.33
CA LEU A 139 -2.57 1.24 17.03
C LEU A 139 -2.81 -0.27 17.11
N ALA A 140 -2.34 -0.94 18.17
CA ALA A 140 -2.62 -2.36 18.39
C ALA A 140 -4.12 -2.63 18.64
N ALA A 141 -4.81 -1.73 19.36
CA ALA A 141 -6.25 -1.81 19.55
C ALA A 141 -7.03 -1.59 18.24
N LEU A 142 -6.63 -0.60 17.44
CA LEU A 142 -7.20 -0.36 16.11
C LEU A 142 -6.97 -1.55 15.17
N ALA A 143 -5.77 -2.14 15.16
CA ALA A 143 -5.46 -3.33 14.38
C ALA A 143 -6.39 -4.51 14.70
N ARG A 144 -6.65 -4.75 16.00
CA ARG A 144 -7.60 -5.77 16.45
C ARG A 144 -9.03 -5.47 16.03
N GLU A 145 -9.50 -4.24 16.28
CA GLU A 145 -10.85 -3.80 15.90
C GLU A 145 -11.10 -3.94 14.39
N LEU A 146 -10.11 -3.59 13.57
CA LEU A 146 -10.22 -3.64 12.11
C LEU A 146 -9.96 -5.03 11.52
N GLY A 147 -9.43 -5.97 12.31
CA GLY A 147 -9.01 -7.30 11.83
C GLY A 147 -7.84 -7.24 10.83
N LEU A 148 -6.94 -6.26 10.99
CA LEU A 148 -5.82 -5.99 10.08
C LEU A 148 -4.47 -6.07 10.80
N GLY A 149 -3.44 -6.55 10.11
CA GLY A 149 -2.07 -6.56 10.64
C GLY A 149 -1.45 -5.17 10.68
N LEU A 150 -0.60 -4.91 11.68
CA LEU A 150 0.13 -3.64 11.84
C LEU A 150 1.03 -3.30 10.64
N ASP A 151 1.45 -4.31 9.86
CA ASP A 151 2.18 -4.17 8.59
C ASP A 151 1.38 -3.48 7.48
N SER A 152 0.09 -3.22 7.71
CA SER A 152 -0.79 -2.50 6.79
C SER A 152 -1.13 -1.07 7.23
N PHE A 153 -0.53 -0.58 8.31
CA PHE A 153 -0.80 0.73 8.90
C PHE A 153 0.30 1.74 8.54
N VAL A 154 -0.12 2.97 8.26
CA VAL A 154 0.74 4.16 8.20
C VAL A 154 0.27 5.13 9.27
N MET A 155 1.18 5.58 10.13
CA MET A 155 0.93 6.62 11.13
C MET A 155 1.62 7.92 10.71
N ILE A 156 0.89 9.03 10.77
CA ILE A 156 1.41 10.38 10.49
C ILE A 156 1.16 11.25 11.72
N ASP A 157 2.23 11.90 12.19
CA ASP A 157 2.30 12.64 13.46
C ASP A 157 3.37 13.73 13.33
N ASP A 158 3.17 14.92 13.90
CA ASP A 158 4.16 15.99 13.90
C ASP A 158 5.29 15.74 14.91
N ASN A 159 5.02 14.99 15.97
CA ASN A 159 5.93 14.84 17.08
C ASN A 159 6.98 13.75 16.80
N PRO A 160 8.26 14.11 16.59
CA PRO A 160 9.31 13.14 16.30
C PRO A 160 9.56 12.17 17.46
N VAL A 161 9.22 12.54 18.70
CA VAL A 161 9.37 11.67 19.87
C VAL A 161 8.32 10.57 19.87
N GLU A 162 7.06 10.90 19.57
CA GLU A 162 5.98 9.90 19.43
C GLU A 162 6.29 8.94 18.27
N ILE A 163 6.73 9.47 17.13
CA ILE A 163 7.14 8.64 15.99
C ILE A 163 8.33 7.74 16.34
N ALA A 164 9.34 8.23 17.06
CA ALA A 164 10.48 7.41 17.48
C ALA A 164 10.06 6.29 18.45
N SER A 165 9.15 6.59 19.38
CA SER A 165 8.57 5.60 20.30
C SER A 165 7.77 4.53 19.56
N LEU A 166 6.91 4.94 18.62
CA LEU A 166 6.14 4.03 17.76
C LEU A 166 7.03 3.12 16.93
N ARG A 167 8.07 3.68 16.34
CA ARG A 167 9.08 2.94 15.58
C ARG A 167 9.78 1.86 16.41
N ALA A 168 10.02 2.12 17.70
CA ALA A 168 10.62 1.14 18.61
C ALA A 168 9.60 0.07 19.05
N ALA A 169 8.37 0.45 19.38
CA ALA A 169 7.35 -0.44 19.93
C ALA A 169 6.60 -1.25 18.86
N CYS A 170 6.39 -0.69 17.67
CA CYS A 170 5.61 -1.24 16.58
C CYS A 170 6.35 -1.09 15.23
N PRO A 171 7.52 -1.74 15.03
CA PRO A 171 8.34 -1.59 13.82
C PRO A 171 7.65 -2.01 12.51
N GLN A 172 6.52 -2.72 12.60
CA GLN A 172 5.68 -3.08 11.45
C GLN A 172 4.89 -1.90 10.91
N VAL A 173 4.60 -0.88 11.73
CA VAL A 173 3.85 0.31 11.31
C VAL A 173 4.80 1.27 10.60
N LEU A 174 4.45 1.71 9.40
CA LEU A 174 5.17 2.80 8.75
C LEU A 174 4.81 4.12 9.46
N SER A 175 5.67 4.57 10.36
CA SER A 175 5.48 5.81 11.11
C SER A 175 6.28 6.93 10.45
N LEU A 176 5.62 8.02 10.07
CA LEU A 176 6.17 9.17 9.35
C LEU A 176 5.97 10.45 10.16
N THR A 177 7.04 11.24 10.29
CA THR A 177 6.97 12.56 10.93
C THR A 177 6.54 13.63 9.91
N CYS A 178 5.50 14.40 10.23
CA CYS A 178 5.10 15.57 9.44
C CYS A 178 6.22 16.62 9.38
N PRO A 179 6.32 17.38 8.28
CA PRO A 179 7.10 18.61 8.28
C PRO A 179 6.59 19.59 9.35
N ALA A 180 7.50 20.25 10.04
CA ALA A 180 7.15 21.27 11.05
C ALA A 180 6.52 22.53 10.43
N ASP A 181 6.83 22.83 9.16
CA ASP A 181 6.18 23.89 8.38
C ASP A 181 5.02 23.29 7.57
N PRO A 182 3.76 23.69 7.82
CA PRO A 182 2.62 23.23 7.05
C PRO A 182 2.73 23.54 5.55
N ALA A 183 3.51 24.53 5.13
CA ALA A 183 3.75 24.80 3.71
C ALA A 183 4.43 23.62 2.97
N ASP A 184 5.13 22.74 3.69
CA ASP A 184 5.80 21.57 3.15
C ASP A 184 4.90 20.31 3.09
N LEU A 185 3.73 20.32 3.75
CA LEU A 185 2.79 19.19 3.77
C LEU A 185 2.36 18.72 2.37
N PRO A 186 2.04 19.60 1.39
CA PRO A 186 1.70 19.17 0.04
C PRO A 186 2.79 18.33 -0.61
N GLY A 187 4.05 18.77 -0.53
CA GLY A 187 5.17 18.02 -1.09
C GLY A 187 5.42 16.72 -0.31
N PHE A 188 5.17 16.71 1.00
CA PHE A 188 5.30 15.52 1.84
C PHE A 188 4.30 14.43 1.45
N VAL A 189 3.00 14.74 1.33
CA VAL A 189 1.97 13.74 0.99
C VAL A 189 2.20 13.11 -0.39
N ASP A 190 2.70 13.89 -1.36
CA ASP A 190 3.03 13.37 -2.70
C ASP A 190 4.13 12.30 -2.65
N ARG A 191 5.05 12.39 -1.66
CA ARG A 191 6.14 11.43 -1.46
C ARG A 191 5.74 10.18 -0.67
N VAL A 192 4.51 10.11 -0.14
CA VAL A 192 4.05 8.93 0.61
C VAL A 192 3.66 7.81 -0.36
N TRP A 193 4.63 6.96 -0.69
CA TRP A 193 4.50 5.81 -1.62
C TRP A 193 3.78 4.59 -1.02
N ALA A 194 3.48 4.62 0.29
CA ALA A 194 2.97 3.46 1.02
C ALA A 194 1.61 2.96 0.51
N PHE A 195 0.85 3.85 -0.11
CA PHE A 195 -0.49 3.60 -0.63
C PHE A 195 -0.54 3.39 -2.14
N ASP A 196 0.60 3.43 -2.85
CA ASP A 196 0.65 3.31 -4.31
C ASP A 196 0.04 2.00 -4.81
N ARG A 197 -0.74 2.09 -5.90
CA ARG A 197 -1.37 0.94 -6.55
C ARG A 197 -1.28 1.08 -8.07
N LEU A 198 -1.04 -0.03 -8.75
CA LEU A 198 -1.08 -0.07 -10.22
C LEU A 198 -2.52 -0.03 -10.76
N GLN A 199 -3.47 -0.60 -10.03
CA GLN A 199 -4.90 -0.56 -10.34
C GLN A 199 -5.73 -0.51 -9.06
N VAL A 200 -6.74 0.37 -9.04
CA VAL A 200 -7.75 0.43 -7.99
C VAL A 200 -8.93 -0.43 -8.43
N THR A 201 -9.22 -1.50 -7.69
CA THR A 201 -10.37 -2.36 -7.99
C THR A 201 -11.66 -1.77 -7.41
N ASP A 202 -12.81 -2.17 -7.94
CA ASP A 202 -14.11 -1.73 -7.41
C ASP A 202 -14.35 -2.20 -5.96
N GLU A 203 -13.75 -3.33 -5.58
CA GLU A 203 -13.72 -3.78 -4.18
C GLU A 203 -12.95 -2.82 -3.29
N ASP A 204 -11.84 -2.27 -3.78
CA ASP A 204 -11.08 -1.29 -3.02
C ASP A 204 -11.94 -0.03 -2.83
N ARG A 205 -12.61 0.49 -3.87
CA ARG A 205 -13.55 1.63 -3.71
C ARG A 205 -14.68 1.36 -2.73
N ALA A 206 -15.23 0.14 -2.73
CA ALA A 206 -16.29 -0.28 -1.82
C ALA A 206 -15.81 -0.59 -0.38
N ARG A 207 -14.49 -0.61 -0.12
CA ARG A 207 -13.95 -0.94 1.20
C ARG A 207 -14.26 0.14 2.24
N ALA A 208 -14.24 1.42 1.87
CA ALA A 208 -14.58 2.50 2.80
C ALA A 208 -16.06 2.47 3.21
N SER A 209 -16.98 2.31 2.24
CA SER A 209 -18.42 2.16 2.51
C SER A 209 -18.75 0.90 3.32
N PHE A 210 -17.94 -0.15 3.22
CA PHE A 210 -18.09 -1.35 4.04
C PHE A 210 -17.85 -1.09 5.54
N TYR A 211 -16.93 -0.19 5.89
CA TYR A 211 -16.64 0.15 7.29
C TYR A 211 -17.63 1.16 7.88
N GLU A 212 -18.24 2.04 7.08
CA GLU A 212 -19.40 2.84 7.54
C GLU A 212 -20.55 1.92 8.00
N ALA A 213 -20.82 0.86 7.23
CA ALA A 213 -21.76 -0.18 7.64
C ALA A 213 -21.22 -1.03 8.81
N ALA A 214 -19.92 -1.07 9.08
CA ALA A 214 -19.35 -1.76 10.24
C ALA A 214 -19.67 -1.03 11.55
N GLY A 215 -19.66 0.31 11.58
CA GLY A 215 -20.11 1.08 12.75
C GLY A 215 -21.56 0.79 13.15
N ARG A 216 -22.46 0.75 12.16
CA ARG A 216 -23.87 0.34 12.38
C ARG A 216 -24.02 -1.13 12.81
N ARG A 217 -23.11 -1.99 12.37
CA ARG A 217 -23.05 -3.41 12.79
C ARG A 217 -22.54 -3.53 14.22
N GLU A 218 -21.64 -2.67 14.66
CA GLU A 218 -21.16 -2.65 16.05
C GLU A 218 -22.22 -2.11 17.01
N GLU A 219 -22.96 -1.06 16.62
CA GLU A 219 -24.15 -0.60 17.34
C GLU A 219 -25.19 -1.73 17.49
N LEU A 220 -25.43 -2.48 16.41
CA LEU A 220 -26.29 -3.66 16.46
C LEU A 220 -25.73 -4.74 17.39
N ARG A 221 -24.43 -5.02 17.31
CA ARG A 221 -23.76 -6.02 18.16
C ARG A 221 -23.87 -5.66 19.64
N GLY A 222 -23.70 -4.38 19.98
CA GLY A 222 -23.89 -3.86 21.34
C GLY A 222 -25.34 -3.88 21.81
N ALA A 223 -26.31 -3.86 20.90
CA ALA A 223 -27.75 -3.95 21.21
C ALA A 223 -28.27 -5.39 21.36
N THR A 224 -27.56 -6.38 20.82
CA THR A 224 -27.96 -7.81 20.83
C THR A 224 -27.34 -8.57 22.01
N ALA A 225 -28.10 -9.51 22.59
CA ALA A 225 -27.67 -10.27 23.77
C ALA A 225 -26.72 -11.44 23.44
N THR A 226 -26.83 -12.04 22.25
CA THR A 226 -26.02 -13.19 21.83
C THR A 226 -25.53 -13.06 20.38
N LEU A 227 -24.47 -13.81 20.03
CA LEU A 227 -23.97 -13.89 18.65
C LEU A 227 -25.02 -14.46 17.67
N ALA A 228 -25.89 -15.36 18.16
CA ALA A 228 -26.98 -15.92 17.38
C ALA A 228 -27.99 -14.83 17.01
N ASP A 229 -28.41 -14.02 17.99
CA ASP A 229 -29.33 -12.90 17.79
C ASP A 229 -28.74 -11.87 16.82
N PHE A 230 -27.45 -11.55 16.97
CA PHE A 230 -26.73 -10.67 16.06
C PHE A 230 -26.77 -11.15 14.60
N ILE A 231 -26.45 -12.43 14.36
CA ILE A 231 -26.41 -12.99 13.00
C ILE A 231 -27.81 -13.04 12.39
N GLN A 232 -28.82 -13.37 13.19
CA GLN A 232 -30.20 -13.37 12.74
C GLN A 232 -30.67 -11.96 12.37
N GLU A 233 -30.39 -10.96 13.22
CA GLU A 233 -30.75 -9.56 12.94
C GLU A 233 -29.96 -8.94 11.79
N LEU A 234 -28.79 -9.49 11.46
CA LEU A 234 -27.98 -9.05 10.33
C LEU A 234 -28.66 -9.34 8.98
N ASP A 235 -29.58 -10.32 8.92
CA ASP A 235 -30.24 -10.80 7.68
C ASP A 235 -29.23 -11.17 6.58
N LEU A 236 -28.27 -12.02 6.91
CA LEU A 236 -27.27 -12.48 5.95
C LEU A 236 -27.91 -13.34 4.85
N ARG A 237 -27.71 -12.93 3.61
CA ARG A 237 -28.07 -13.72 2.42
C ARG A 237 -26.81 -14.18 1.73
N VAL A 238 -26.71 -15.50 1.57
CA VAL A 238 -25.55 -16.16 0.95
C VAL A 238 -26.01 -16.74 -0.38
N GLU A 239 -25.35 -16.33 -1.46
CA GLU A 239 -25.64 -16.80 -2.80
C GLU A 239 -24.40 -17.46 -3.40
N VAL A 240 -24.56 -18.69 -3.89
CA VAL A 240 -23.49 -19.45 -4.55
C VAL A 240 -23.78 -19.52 -6.05
N ARG A 241 -22.79 -19.12 -6.87
CA ARG A 241 -22.93 -19.05 -8.33
C ARG A 241 -21.74 -19.70 -9.04
N PRO A 242 -21.91 -20.22 -10.27
CA PRO A 242 -20.80 -20.54 -11.17
C PRO A 242 -19.89 -19.32 -11.40
N ALA A 243 -18.59 -19.54 -11.41
CA ALA A 243 -17.62 -18.49 -11.71
C ALA A 243 -17.45 -18.34 -13.23
N GLU A 244 -18.10 -17.35 -13.82
CA GLU A 244 -18.06 -17.08 -15.27
C GLU A 244 -17.75 -15.61 -15.56
N GLY A 245 -17.18 -15.33 -16.74
CA GLY A 245 -16.92 -13.96 -17.21
C GLY A 245 -16.10 -13.13 -16.21
N ALA A 246 -16.65 -11.98 -15.79
CA ALA A 246 -16.01 -11.04 -14.85
C ALA A 246 -15.78 -11.64 -13.45
N ALA A 247 -16.51 -12.70 -13.07
CA ALA A 247 -16.30 -13.37 -11.78
C ALA A 247 -14.93 -14.06 -11.71
N LEU A 248 -14.35 -14.50 -12.84
CA LEU A 248 -13.05 -15.15 -12.87
C LEU A 248 -11.91 -14.19 -12.51
N THR A 249 -11.97 -12.95 -12.99
CA THR A 249 -11.04 -11.88 -12.59
C THR A 249 -11.05 -11.72 -11.07
N ARG A 250 -12.24 -11.79 -10.49
CA ARG A 250 -12.44 -11.67 -9.04
C ARG A 250 -11.93 -12.87 -8.27
N VAL A 251 -12.14 -14.09 -8.77
CA VAL A 251 -11.55 -15.32 -8.19
C VAL A 251 -10.02 -15.22 -8.21
N ALA A 252 -9.41 -14.81 -9.33
CA ALA A 252 -7.97 -14.63 -9.43
C ALA A 252 -7.46 -13.65 -8.35
N GLN A 253 -8.09 -12.48 -8.20
CA GLN A 253 -7.74 -11.53 -7.13
C GLN A 253 -7.82 -12.14 -5.73
N LEU A 254 -8.88 -12.92 -5.44
CA LEU A 254 -9.06 -13.56 -4.15
C LEU A 254 -7.95 -14.61 -3.88
N THR A 255 -7.56 -15.38 -4.89
CA THR A 255 -6.46 -16.37 -4.76
C THR A 255 -5.11 -15.71 -4.44
N GLN A 256 -4.90 -14.48 -4.91
CA GLN A 256 -3.68 -13.70 -4.66
C GLN A 256 -3.68 -13.02 -3.27
N ARG A 257 -4.85 -12.59 -2.79
CA ARG A 257 -4.98 -11.72 -1.61
C ARG A 257 -5.37 -12.47 -0.32
N THR A 258 -6.01 -13.63 -0.43
CA THR A 258 -6.58 -14.34 0.73
C THR A 258 -5.58 -15.34 1.31
N ASN A 259 -5.08 -15.02 2.51
CA ASN A 259 -4.09 -15.85 3.22
C ASN A 259 -4.59 -16.41 4.57
N GLN A 260 -5.67 -15.86 5.16
CA GLN A 260 -6.16 -16.29 6.47
C GLN A 260 -7.18 -17.43 6.40
N PHE A 261 -8.11 -17.37 5.45
CA PHE A 261 -9.03 -18.46 5.19
C PHE A 261 -8.82 -18.96 3.77
N ASN A 262 -7.80 -19.82 3.63
CA ASN A 262 -7.43 -20.48 2.39
C ASN A 262 -6.88 -21.86 2.74
N ALA A 263 -7.64 -22.91 2.40
CA ALA A 263 -7.31 -24.28 2.80
C ALA A 263 -5.99 -24.76 2.19
N ALA A 264 -5.80 -24.55 0.90
CA ALA A 264 -4.58 -24.87 0.18
C ALA A 264 -4.20 -23.70 -0.74
N PRO A 265 -3.34 -22.77 -0.28
CA PRO A 265 -3.02 -21.58 -1.05
C PRO A 265 -2.39 -21.89 -2.40
N ALA A 266 -3.19 -21.75 -3.46
CA ALA A 266 -2.76 -21.73 -4.85
C ALA A 266 -3.08 -20.35 -5.43
N ARG A 267 -2.11 -19.73 -6.11
CA ARG A 267 -2.26 -18.41 -6.73
C ARG A 267 -2.53 -18.59 -8.20
N TYR A 268 -3.72 -18.21 -8.63
CA TYR A 268 -4.08 -18.28 -10.04
C TYR A 268 -4.11 -16.88 -10.67
N GLN A 269 -3.62 -16.81 -11.90
CA GLN A 269 -3.99 -15.77 -12.84
C GLN A 269 -5.31 -16.13 -13.52
N GLU A 270 -5.97 -15.12 -14.07
CA GLU A 270 -7.25 -15.30 -14.77
C GLU A 270 -7.13 -16.27 -15.97
N SER A 271 -6.02 -16.23 -16.70
CA SER A 271 -5.74 -17.15 -17.80
C SER A 271 -5.58 -18.60 -17.34
N GLU A 272 -4.97 -18.81 -16.17
CA GLU A 272 -4.78 -20.14 -15.59
C GLU A 272 -6.11 -20.72 -15.10
N LEU A 273 -6.97 -19.91 -14.47
CA LEU A 273 -8.32 -20.34 -14.11
C LEU A 273 -9.13 -20.77 -15.33
N ARG A 274 -9.06 -20.01 -16.43
CA ARG A 274 -9.74 -20.39 -17.69
C ARG A 274 -9.21 -21.70 -18.26
N ALA A 275 -7.90 -21.92 -18.21
CA ALA A 275 -7.30 -23.16 -18.69
C ALA A 275 -7.73 -24.36 -17.83
N VAL A 276 -7.77 -24.20 -16.50
CA VAL A 276 -8.23 -25.23 -15.57
C VAL A 276 -9.71 -25.55 -15.77
N LEU A 277 -10.55 -24.54 -16.02
CA LEU A 277 -11.99 -24.70 -16.25
C LEU A 277 -12.34 -25.23 -17.65
N ALA A 278 -11.36 -25.39 -18.55
CA ALA A 278 -11.58 -26.06 -19.82
C ALA A 278 -11.78 -27.58 -19.65
N ASP A 279 -11.37 -28.13 -18.50
CA ASP A 279 -11.62 -29.52 -18.13
C ASP A 279 -13.06 -29.68 -17.58
N PRO A 280 -13.91 -30.53 -18.17
CA PRO A 280 -15.29 -30.69 -17.75
C PRO A 280 -15.44 -31.33 -16.35
N SER A 281 -14.38 -31.95 -15.83
CA SER A 281 -14.35 -32.46 -14.45
C SER A 281 -14.16 -31.35 -13.41
N VAL A 282 -13.87 -30.12 -13.83
CA VAL A 282 -13.57 -29.01 -12.94
C VAL A 282 -14.71 -27.99 -12.90
N ARG A 283 -15.09 -27.58 -11.69
CA ARG A 283 -16.10 -26.57 -11.43
C ARG A 283 -15.54 -25.48 -10.53
N CYS A 284 -15.74 -24.22 -10.90
CA CYS A 284 -15.49 -23.10 -10.01
C CYS A 284 -16.81 -22.49 -9.54
N ARG A 285 -16.89 -22.20 -8.23
CA ARG A 285 -18.02 -21.54 -7.59
C ARG A 285 -17.53 -20.33 -6.82
N THR A 286 -18.32 -19.26 -6.88
CA THR A 286 -18.14 -18.07 -6.05
C THR A 286 -19.25 -17.98 -5.04
N VAL A 287 -18.95 -17.45 -3.86
CA VAL A 287 -19.95 -17.06 -2.88
C VAL A 287 -20.05 -15.54 -2.80
N GLN A 288 -21.26 -15.01 -2.94
CA GLN A 288 -21.62 -13.62 -2.71
C GLN A 288 -22.47 -13.51 -1.47
N VAL A 289 -22.26 -12.44 -0.70
CA VAL A 289 -22.97 -12.24 0.57
C VAL A 289 -23.52 -10.83 0.62
N THR A 290 -24.75 -10.68 1.09
CA THR A 290 -25.37 -9.39 1.42
C THR A 290 -25.92 -9.42 2.83
N ASP A 291 -25.98 -8.29 3.52
CA ASP A 291 -26.73 -8.12 4.75
C ASP A 291 -27.67 -6.90 4.67
N ARG A 292 -28.40 -6.62 5.75
CA ARG A 292 -29.33 -5.47 5.79
C ARG A 292 -28.65 -4.09 5.63
N PHE A 293 -27.34 -4.02 5.80
CA PHE A 293 -26.56 -2.78 5.76
C PHE A 293 -25.73 -2.63 4.48
N GLY A 294 -25.55 -3.69 3.69
CA GLY A 294 -24.86 -3.60 2.40
C GLY A 294 -24.48 -4.93 1.76
N ASP A 295 -23.95 -4.82 0.54
CA ASP A 295 -23.43 -5.93 -0.26
C ASP A 295 -21.92 -6.14 0.02
N TYR A 296 -21.53 -7.38 0.29
CA TYR A 296 -20.13 -7.76 0.48
C TYR A 296 -19.43 -8.13 -0.84
N GLY A 297 -20.19 -8.22 -1.94
CA GLY A 297 -19.77 -8.72 -3.24
C GLY A 297 -19.33 -10.18 -3.18
N VAL A 298 -18.55 -10.60 -4.18
CA VAL A 298 -17.93 -11.94 -4.17
C VAL A 298 -16.87 -11.99 -3.07
N VAL A 299 -17.16 -12.78 -2.03
CA VAL A 299 -16.36 -12.90 -0.81
C VAL A 299 -15.53 -14.17 -0.76
N GLY A 300 -15.77 -15.15 -1.62
CA GLY A 300 -15.08 -16.43 -1.56
C GLY A 300 -15.19 -17.21 -2.86
N ALA A 301 -14.35 -18.21 -2.99
CA ALA A 301 -14.28 -19.06 -4.17
C ALA A 301 -13.92 -20.50 -3.79
N ALA A 302 -14.44 -21.43 -4.58
CA ALA A 302 -14.14 -22.84 -4.51
C ALA A 302 -13.81 -23.37 -5.90
N VAL A 303 -12.79 -24.23 -5.99
CA VAL A 303 -12.47 -25.00 -7.19
C VAL A 303 -12.59 -26.47 -6.82
N LEU A 304 -13.48 -27.17 -7.52
CA LEU A 304 -13.82 -28.56 -7.31
C LEU A 304 -13.39 -29.35 -8.55
N ARG A 305 -12.77 -30.51 -8.34
CA ARG A 305 -12.50 -31.50 -9.40
C ARG A 305 -13.19 -32.81 -9.04
N THR A 306 -13.98 -33.36 -9.94
CA THR A 306 -14.62 -34.68 -9.75
C THR A 306 -13.78 -35.78 -10.37
N ASP A 307 -13.43 -36.80 -9.58
CA ASP A 307 -12.77 -38.02 -10.03
C ASP A 307 -13.54 -39.25 -9.54
N GLY A 308 -14.28 -39.89 -10.43
CA GLY A 308 -15.18 -41.00 -10.10
C GLY A 308 -16.24 -40.60 -9.07
N THR A 309 -16.22 -41.24 -7.90
CA THR A 309 -17.16 -40.97 -6.80
C THR A 309 -16.62 -39.95 -5.78
N THR A 310 -15.47 -39.34 -6.06
CA THR A 310 -14.79 -38.41 -5.16
C THR A 310 -14.72 -37.03 -5.77
N ALA A 311 -15.04 -36.01 -4.99
CA ALA A 311 -14.83 -34.62 -5.36
C ALA A 311 -13.67 -34.02 -4.56
N ASP A 312 -12.66 -33.50 -5.24
CA ASP A 312 -11.54 -32.77 -4.68
C ASP A 312 -11.83 -31.28 -4.61
N LEU A 313 -11.88 -30.73 -3.41
CA LEU A 313 -11.93 -29.30 -3.17
C LEU A 313 -10.50 -28.73 -3.16
N GLU A 314 -9.98 -28.48 -4.36
CA GLU A 314 -8.62 -28.00 -4.61
C GLU A 314 -8.38 -26.59 -4.07
N THR A 315 -9.38 -25.72 -4.20
CA THR A 315 -9.34 -24.36 -3.64
C THR A 315 -10.58 -24.16 -2.79
N PHE A 316 -10.40 -23.69 -1.57
CA PHE A 316 -11.48 -23.21 -0.71
C PHE A 316 -10.97 -22.00 0.07
N LEU A 317 -11.46 -20.83 -0.32
CA LEU A 317 -11.03 -19.58 0.26
C LEU A 317 -12.19 -18.61 0.47
N MET A 318 -12.03 -17.74 1.46
CA MET A 318 -13.01 -16.74 1.80
C MET A 318 -12.33 -15.51 2.41
N SER A 319 -12.90 -14.35 2.13
CA SER A 319 -12.48 -13.08 2.68
C SER A 319 -12.82 -13.01 4.17
N CYS A 320 -11.94 -12.38 4.96
CA CYS A 320 -12.09 -12.26 6.41
C CYS A 320 -13.40 -11.58 6.85
N ARG A 321 -14.01 -10.75 5.98
CA ARG A 321 -15.22 -9.96 6.29
C ARG A 321 -16.50 -10.76 6.59
N VAL A 322 -16.53 -12.03 6.21
CA VAL A 322 -17.68 -12.93 6.39
C VAL A 322 -17.39 -14.11 7.32
N LEU A 323 -16.17 -14.21 7.84
CA LEU A 323 -15.78 -15.32 8.71
C LEU A 323 -16.48 -15.25 10.07
N GLY A 324 -16.76 -16.42 10.64
CA GLY A 324 -17.44 -16.57 11.93
C GLY A 324 -18.92 -16.20 11.90
N LYS A 325 -19.50 -16.01 10.71
CA LYS A 325 -20.93 -15.69 10.52
C LYS A 325 -21.73 -16.85 9.91
N GLY A 326 -21.09 -18.00 9.73
CA GLY A 326 -21.71 -19.20 9.16
C GLY A 326 -21.70 -19.27 7.62
N VAL A 327 -21.10 -18.28 6.94
CA VAL A 327 -20.96 -18.28 5.48
C VAL A 327 -20.09 -19.46 5.01
N GLU A 328 -19.08 -19.83 5.78
CA GLU A 328 -18.19 -20.97 5.52
C GLU A 328 -18.97 -22.28 5.49
N HIS A 329 -19.90 -22.43 6.44
CA HIS A 329 -20.74 -23.62 6.58
C HIS A 329 -21.76 -23.67 5.43
N ALA A 330 -22.46 -22.56 5.18
CA ALA A 330 -23.42 -22.47 4.09
C ALA A 330 -22.77 -22.73 2.72
N PHE A 331 -21.56 -22.21 2.50
CA PHE A 331 -20.85 -22.43 1.25
C PHE A 331 -20.45 -23.90 1.09
N LEU A 332 -19.83 -24.51 2.10
CA LEU A 332 -19.47 -25.93 2.08
C LEU A 332 -20.70 -26.83 1.86
N ALA A 333 -21.78 -26.57 2.60
CA ALA A 333 -23.02 -27.34 2.50
C ALA A 333 -23.63 -27.22 1.10
N ARG A 334 -23.62 -26.04 0.50
CA ARG A 334 -24.12 -25.83 -0.86
C ARG A 334 -23.27 -26.53 -1.90
N LEU A 335 -21.94 -26.49 -1.78
CA LEU A 335 -21.04 -27.21 -2.68
C LEU A 335 -21.27 -28.73 -2.60
N ALA A 336 -21.43 -29.26 -1.38
CA ALA A 336 -21.72 -30.68 -1.18
C ALA A 336 -23.10 -31.07 -1.72
N ALA A 337 -24.13 -30.25 -1.53
CA ALA A 337 -25.46 -30.50 -2.09
C ALA A 337 -25.46 -30.58 -3.62
N GLU A 338 -24.62 -29.79 -4.30
CA GLU A 338 -24.44 -29.88 -5.77
C GLU A 338 -23.74 -31.17 -6.21
N LEU A 339 -23.07 -31.88 -5.30
CA LEU A 339 -22.32 -33.12 -5.57
C LEU A 339 -23.09 -34.38 -5.16
N ALA A 340 -24.22 -34.26 -4.46
CA ALA A 340 -24.91 -35.37 -3.81
C ALA A 340 -25.33 -36.49 -4.77
N ASP A 341 -25.65 -36.14 -6.03
CA ASP A 341 -26.06 -37.09 -7.06
C ASP A 341 -24.88 -37.68 -7.85
N GLU A 342 -23.66 -37.13 -7.69
CA GLU A 342 -22.48 -37.45 -8.51
C GLU A 342 -21.34 -38.08 -7.71
N CYS A 343 -21.17 -37.70 -6.45
CA CYS A 343 -20.05 -38.10 -5.60
C CYS A 343 -20.53 -38.54 -4.22
N THR A 344 -19.81 -39.48 -3.63
CA THR A 344 -20.06 -39.97 -2.26
C THR A 344 -19.10 -39.36 -1.24
N VAL A 345 -17.90 -38.95 -1.68
CA VAL A 345 -16.83 -38.43 -0.84
C VAL A 345 -16.45 -37.03 -1.30
N LEU A 346 -16.36 -36.08 -0.37
CA LEU A 346 -15.73 -34.79 -0.56
C LEU A 346 -14.34 -34.83 0.11
N ARG A 347 -13.30 -34.54 -0.65
CA ARG A 347 -11.92 -34.48 -0.16
C ARG A 347 -11.44 -33.04 -0.13
N VAL A 348 -10.97 -32.58 1.03
CA VAL A 348 -10.38 -31.25 1.22
C VAL A 348 -8.94 -31.41 1.68
N THR A 349 -8.00 -30.79 0.98
CA THR A 349 -6.60 -30.73 1.44
C THR A 349 -6.34 -29.39 2.11
N TYR A 350 -5.90 -29.42 3.35
CA TYR A 350 -5.34 -28.27 4.06
C TYR A 350 -3.81 -28.30 3.99
N ARG A 351 -3.20 -27.21 3.50
CA ARG A 351 -1.74 -27.01 3.52
C ARG A 351 -1.41 -25.90 4.51
N PRO A 352 -0.66 -26.17 5.60
CA PRO A 352 -0.37 -25.17 6.60
C PRO A 352 0.48 -24.04 6.05
N THR A 353 0.15 -22.84 6.50
CA THR A 353 0.96 -21.63 6.37
C THR A 353 1.00 -20.93 7.73
N GLY A 354 1.89 -19.95 7.91
CA GLY A 354 1.90 -19.15 9.14
C GLY A 354 0.62 -18.32 9.38
N ARG A 355 -0.34 -18.27 8.44
CA ARG A 355 -1.51 -17.37 8.51
C ARG A 355 -2.88 -18.05 8.35
N ASN A 356 -2.96 -19.27 7.81
CA ASN A 356 -4.25 -19.91 7.46
C ASN A 356 -4.87 -20.78 8.55
N GLN A 357 -4.50 -20.56 9.81
CA GLN A 357 -5.08 -21.27 10.96
C GLN A 357 -6.62 -21.13 11.06
N PRO A 358 -7.26 -20.01 10.68
CA PRO A 358 -8.72 -19.93 10.62
C PRO A 358 -9.35 -21.01 9.72
N ALA A 359 -8.78 -21.29 8.55
CA ALA A 359 -9.25 -22.37 7.68
C ALA A 359 -9.11 -23.74 8.35
N ARG A 360 -7.97 -23.98 9.04
CA ARG A 360 -7.75 -25.22 9.80
C ARG A 360 -8.83 -25.45 10.85
N ARG A 361 -9.10 -24.44 11.70
CA ARG A 361 -10.09 -24.52 12.78
C ARG A 361 -11.48 -24.82 12.24
N PHE A 362 -11.86 -24.17 11.14
CA PHE A 362 -13.12 -24.45 10.46
C PHE A 362 -13.19 -25.89 9.98
N LEU A 363 -12.19 -26.37 9.24
CA LEU A 363 -12.16 -27.74 8.72
C LEU A 363 -12.16 -28.78 9.85
N ASP A 364 -11.41 -28.56 10.93
CA ASP A 364 -11.46 -29.43 12.10
C ASP A 364 -12.85 -29.45 12.76
N SER A 365 -13.56 -28.32 12.79
CA SER A 365 -14.91 -28.26 13.38
C SER A 365 -15.98 -28.97 12.55
N VAL A 366 -15.87 -28.98 11.22
CA VAL A 366 -16.87 -29.60 10.34
C VAL A 366 -16.49 -31.00 9.89
N ALA A 367 -15.18 -31.31 9.86
CA ALA A 367 -14.65 -32.51 9.25
C ALA A 367 -13.57 -33.22 10.07
N GLY A 368 -13.32 -32.82 11.33
CA GLY A 368 -12.24 -33.35 12.15
C GLY A 368 -12.26 -34.87 12.36
N GLU A 369 -13.44 -35.50 12.37
CA GLU A 369 -13.58 -36.95 12.46
C GLU A 369 -13.01 -37.70 11.24
N TRP A 370 -12.92 -37.01 10.10
CA TRP A 370 -12.40 -37.54 8.84
C TRP A 370 -11.00 -37.00 8.49
N ALA A 371 -10.31 -36.40 9.47
CA ALA A 371 -9.00 -35.80 9.29
C ALA A 371 -7.89 -36.87 9.29
N GLN A 372 -6.95 -36.73 8.36
CA GLN A 372 -5.73 -37.53 8.26
C GLN A 372 -4.52 -36.60 8.15
N ASP A 373 -3.69 -36.57 9.18
CA ASP A 373 -2.43 -35.80 9.16
C ASP A 373 -1.40 -36.47 8.25
N ARG A 374 -0.65 -35.67 7.49
CA ARG A 374 0.45 -36.12 6.64
C ARG A 374 1.80 -35.70 7.21
N ALA A 375 2.85 -36.40 6.78
CA ALA A 375 4.23 -36.16 7.24
C ALA A 375 4.79 -34.77 6.88
N ASP A 376 4.22 -34.10 5.87
CA ASP A 376 4.58 -32.73 5.46
C ASP A 376 3.82 -31.65 6.25
N GLY A 377 3.02 -32.03 7.25
CA GLY A 377 2.19 -31.14 8.06
C GLY A 377 0.86 -30.76 7.39
N SER A 378 0.59 -31.22 6.17
CA SER A 378 -0.74 -31.07 5.54
C SER A 378 -1.76 -32.01 6.18
N VAL A 379 -3.03 -31.67 6.06
CA VAL A 379 -4.15 -32.49 6.56
C VAL A 379 -5.14 -32.73 5.44
N VAL A 380 -5.61 -33.95 5.32
CA VAL A 380 -6.66 -34.33 4.38
C VAL A 380 -7.92 -34.63 5.15
N TYR A 381 -9.02 -34.04 4.73
CA TYR A 381 -10.34 -34.33 5.25
C TYR A 381 -11.11 -35.10 4.17
N GLU A 382 -11.49 -36.35 4.45
CA GLU A 382 -12.26 -37.20 3.53
C GLU A 382 -13.63 -37.51 4.12
N LEU A 383 -14.55 -36.56 3.99
CA LEU A 383 -15.88 -36.64 4.58
C LEU A 383 -16.95 -37.06 3.57
N PRO A 384 -17.99 -37.81 3.99
CA PRO A 384 -19.14 -38.10 3.14
C PRO A 384 -19.79 -36.81 2.65
N VAL A 385 -20.22 -36.78 1.38
CA VAL A 385 -20.92 -35.63 0.79
C VAL A 385 -22.18 -35.27 1.60
N GLU A 386 -22.91 -36.27 2.10
CA GLU A 386 -24.07 -36.06 2.97
C GLU A 386 -23.72 -35.33 4.27
N ALA A 387 -22.58 -35.67 4.89
CA ALA A 387 -22.10 -35.03 6.11
C ALA A 387 -21.68 -33.57 5.82
N ALA A 388 -21.00 -33.33 4.70
CA ALA A 388 -20.64 -31.99 4.25
C ALA A 388 -21.88 -31.13 3.95
N ALA A 389 -22.91 -31.71 3.32
CA ALA A 389 -24.19 -31.04 3.02
C ALA A 389 -24.98 -30.69 4.29
N ALA A 390 -24.77 -31.42 5.38
CA ALA A 390 -25.36 -31.15 6.69
C ALA A 390 -24.58 -30.13 7.53
N ALA A 391 -23.48 -29.55 7.01
CA ALA A 391 -22.69 -28.57 7.73
C ALA A 391 -23.54 -27.33 8.09
N SER A 392 -23.78 -27.14 9.38
CA SER A 392 -24.59 -26.04 9.91
C SER A 392 -23.76 -25.22 10.90
N PHE A 393 -23.83 -23.89 10.81
CA PHE A 393 -23.22 -23.03 11.81
C PHE A 393 -24.06 -23.04 13.10
N ARG A 394 -23.43 -23.36 14.24
CA ARG A 394 -24.06 -23.39 15.56
C ARG A 394 -23.39 -22.36 16.48
N PRO A 395 -23.85 -21.10 16.49
CA PRO A 395 -23.22 -20.05 17.27
C PRO A 395 -23.21 -20.31 18.77
N GLU A 396 -24.18 -21.08 19.33
CA GLU A 396 -24.23 -21.34 20.77
C GLU A 396 -23.15 -22.31 21.26
N ALA A 397 -22.56 -23.10 20.36
CA ALA A 397 -21.45 -24.01 20.68
C ALA A 397 -20.09 -23.30 20.72
N VAL A 398 -20.02 -22.07 20.21
CA VAL A 398 -18.82 -21.23 20.24
C VAL A 398 -18.75 -20.59 21.62
N THR A 399 -18.21 -21.33 22.60
CA THR A 399 -17.74 -20.69 23.83
C THR A 399 -16.56 -19.80 23.47
N GLU A 400 -16.69 -18.48 23.60
CA GLU A 400 -15.55 -17.57 23.61
C GLU A 400 -14.66 -17.97 24.79
N ARG A 401 -13.73 -18.90 24.56
CA ARG A 401 -12.54 -19.00 25.39
C ARG A 401 -11.70 -17.78 25.03
N PRO A 402 -11.24 -16.98 26.01
CA PRO A 402 -10.23 -15.97 25.73
C PRO A 402 -9.07 -16.70 25.08
N GLY A 403 -8.86 -16.45 23.80
CA GLY A 403 -7.83 -17.12 23.02
C GLY A 403 -6.50 -16.85 23.69
N THR A 404 -5.85 -17.89 24.19
CA THR A 404 -4.40 -17.90 24.31
C THR A 404 -3.88 -17.85 22.87
N GLU A 405 -3.79 -16.64 22.32
CA GLU A 405 -3.18 -16.39 21.03
C GLU A 405 -1.68 -16.61 21.21
N GLU A 406 -1.23 -17.77 20.75
CA GLU A 406 0.19 -18.02 20.57
C GLU A 406 0.69 -17.03 19.51
N PRO A 407 1.68 -16.17 19.82
CA PRO A 407 2.10 -15.11 18.93
C PRO A 407 2.52 -15.73 17.60
N ALA A 408 1.93 -15.24 16.50
CA ALA A 408 2.34 -15.61 15.16
C ALA A 408 3.87 -15.48 15.06
N ARG A 409 4.56 -16.62 14.94
CA ARG A 409 6.00 -16.60 14.73
C ARG A 409 6.24 -15.81 13.44
N PRO A 410 7.14 -14.81 13.45
CA PRO A 410 7.44 -14.07 12.25
C PRO A 410 8.21 -14.97 11.29
N ASP A 411 7.50 -15.65 10.39
CA ASP A 411 8.13 -16.15 9.18
C ASP A 411 8.49 -14.94 8.34
N ARG A 412 9.79 -14.69 8.25
CA ARG A 412 10.44 -13.64 7.48
C ARG A 412 9.72 -13.48 6.13
N PRO A 413 9.04 -12.35 5.88
CA PRO A 413 9.04 -11.81 4.52
C PRO A 413 10.51 -11.73 4.10
N LEU A 414 10.82 -11.89 2.81
CA LEU A 414 12.07 -11.36 2.23
C LEU A 414 12.33 -10.04 2.94
N ALA A 415 13.43 -9.95 3.70
CA ALA A 415 13.68 -8.87 4.63
C ALA A 415 13.54 -7.54 3.89
N LEU A 416 12.33 -6.97 3.92
CA LEU A 416 12.09 -5.64 3.44
C LEU A 416 12.93 -4.79 4.40
N PRO A 417 13.72 -3.83 3.89
CA PRO A 417 14.40 -2.88 4.77
C PRO A 417 13.36 -2.40 5.78
N ALA A 418 13.68 -2.55 7.08
CA ALA A 418 12.79 -2.08 8.14
C ALA A 418 12.26 -0.71 7.73
N HIS A 419 10.94 -0.50 7.80
CA HIS A 419 10.23 0.66 7.24
C HIS A 419 10.96 2.00 7.49
N HIS A 420 11.72 2.10 8.57
CA HIS A 420 12.74 3.10 8.88
C HIS A 420 13.63 3.58 7.72
N ALA A 421 14.29 2.69 6.96
CA ALA A 421 15.18 3.11 5.88
C ALA A 421 14.41 3.79 4.74
N LEU A 422 13.15 3.40 4.56
CA LEU A 422 12.26 3.94 3.55
C LEU A 422 11.47 5.17 4.04
N ALA A 423 11.29 5.34 5.36
CA ALA A 423 10.67 6.52 5.95
C ALA A 423 11.48 7.79 5.64
N GLY A 424 12.81 7.70 5.63
CA GLY A 424 13.68 8.80 5.25
C GLY A 424 13.47 9.31 3.82
N ILE A 425 12.90 8.50 2.91
CA ILE A 425 12.58 8.91 1.54
C ILE A 425 11.32 9.79 1.51
N ALA A 426 10.35 9.53 2.38
CA ALA A 426 9.14 10.35 2.49
C ALA A 426 9.42 11.65 3.26
N GLU A 427 10.13 11.54 4.38
CA GLU A 427 10.40 12.65 5.31
C GLU A 427 11.38 13.68 4.77
N LYS A 428 12.43 13.25 4.07
CA LYS A 428 13.43 14.18 3.54
C LYS A 428 13.00 14.67 2.16
N PRO A 429 13.01 15.99 1.90
CA PRO A 429 12.93 16.46 0.53
C PRO A 429 14.12 15.89 -0.27
N PRO A 430 13.95 15.57 -1.55
CA PRO A 430 15.07 15.17 -2.39
C PRO A 430 16.11 16.29 -2.35
N VAL A 431 17.37 15.91 -2.16
CA VAL A 431 18.50 16.84 -2.30
C VAL A 431 18.42 17.38 -3.72
N SER A 432 18.11 18.67 -3.89
CA SER A 432 18.34 19.35 -5.16
C SER A 432 19.82 19.10 -5.49
N ALA A 433 20.11 18.44 -6.61
CA ALA A 433 21.42 18.62 -7.21
C ALA A 433 21.58 20.14 -7.31
N GLY A 434 22.58 20.69 -6.60
CA GLY A 434 22.65 22.12 -6.33
C GLY A 434 22.42 22.90 -7.62
N LYS A 435 21.42 23.79 -7.61
CA LYS A 435 21.11 24.64 -8.76
C LYS A 435 22.41 25.36 -9.15
N PRO A 436 22.91 25.25 -10.40
CA PRO A 436 24.01 26.09 -10.83
C PRO A 436 23.62 27.55 -10.59
N PRO A 437 24.54 28.42 -10.13
CA PRO A 437 24.23 29.83 -9.94
C PRO A 437 23.67 30.41 -11.24
N ALA A 438 22.64 31.26 -11.11
CA ALA A 438 22.01 31.91 -12.26
C ALA A 438 23.07 32.62 -13.12
N PRO A 439 22.98 32.55 -14.45
CA PRO A 439 23.98 33.15 -15.32
C PRO A 439 24.02 34.67 -15.11
N ALA A 440 25.23 35.18 -14.89
CA ALA A 440 25.50 36.60 -15.09
C ALA A 440 25.19 36.92 -16.56
N VAL A 441 24.30 37.89 -16.77
CA VAL A 441 23.91 38.37 -18.10
C VAL A 441 25.18 38.76 -18.87
N ALA A 442 25.54 37.98 -19.91
CA ALA A 442 26.64 38.30 -20.82
C ALA A 442 26.08 38.59 -22.23
N GLY A 443 26.37 39.78 -22.75
CA GLY A 443 26.01 40.25 -24.09
C GLY A 443 26.76 39.51 -25.22
N PRO A 444 26.48 39.84 -26.50
CA PRO A 444 26.91 39.07 -27.68
C PRO A 444 28.45 39.09 -27.83
N ARG A 445 29.09 37.92 -27.95
CA ARG A 445 29.43 37.13 -29.17
C ARG A 445 30.49 37.79 -30.08
N ASP A 446 31.75 37.46 -29.82
CA ASP A 446 32.75 36.95 -30.79
C ASP A 446 34.06 36.62 -30.02
N PRO A 447 34.82 35.57 -30.42
CA PRO A 447 36.13 35.32 -29.83
C PRO A 447 37.08 36.46 -30.22
N ASP A 448 37.51 37.28 -29.26
CA ASP A 448 38.63 38.20 -29.47
C ASP A 448 39.91 37.38 -29.75
N PRO A 449 40.46 37.41 -30.99
CA PRO A 449 41.64 36.63 -31.34
C PRO A 449 42.94 37.16 -30.70
N SER A 450 42.86 38.27 -29.96
CA SER A 450 43.99 38.82 -29.23
C SER A 450 44.57 37.82 -28.20
N ALA A 451 45.83 38.04 -27.83
CA ALA A 451 46.48 37.29 -26.76
C ALA A 451 45.77 37.45 -25.39
N THR A 452 44.93 38.48 -25.24
CA THR A 452 44.12 38.71 -24.05
C THR A 452 42.86 37.86 -24.11
N GLY A 453 42.14 37.87 -25.24
CA GLY A 453 40.95 37.02 -25.44
C GLY A 453 41.25 35.52 -25.31
N ARG A 454 42.38 35.05 -25.86
CA ARG A 454 42.84 33.66 -25.68
C ARG A 454 43.11 33.27 -24.22
N ARG A 455 43.72 34.17 -23.44
CA ARG A 455 43.96 33.93 -22.00
C ARG A 455 42.65 33.86 -21.21
N THR A 456 41.69 34.73 -21.54
CA THR A 456 40.36 34.71 -20.93
C THR A 456 39.59 33.43 -21.31
N ALA A 457 39.68 32.98 -22.55
CA ALA A 457 39.03 31.75 -23.00
C ALA A 457 39.60 30.51 -22.30
N LEU A 458 40.94 30.40 -22.23
CA LEU A 458 41.61 29.30 -21.53
C LEU A 458 41.24 29.26 -20.05
N ALA A 459 41.21 30.41 -19.37
CA ALA A 459 40.82 30.50 -17.97
C ALA A 459 39.40 29.95 -17.74
N ARG A 460 38.45 30.24 -18.64
CA ARG A 460 37.09 29.71 -18.58
C ARG A 460 37.03 28.21 -18.85
N VAL A 461 37.80 27.70 -19.80
CA VAL A 461 37.89 26.26 -20.07
C VAL A 461 38.43 25.53 -18.83
N VAL A 462 39.52 26.03 -18.25
CA VAL A 462 40.09 25.48 -17.00
C VAL A 462 39.08 25.50 -15.87
N GLU A 463 38.36 26.60 -15.67
CA GLU A 463 37.32 26.71 -14.64
C GLU A 463 36.20 25.67 -14.83
N VAL A 464 35.67 25.55 -16.05
CA VAL A 464 34.59 24.62 -16.35
C VAL A 464 35.05 23.17 -16.17
N VAL A 465 36.20 22.81 -16.74
CA VAL A 465 36.76 21.45 -16.68
C VAL A 465 37.14 21.05 -15.26
N ALA A 466 37.77 21.97 -14.49
CA ALA A 466 38.09 21.75 -13.08
C ALA A 466 36.83 21.45 -12.27
N ARG A 467 35.79 22.26 -12.47
CA ARG A 467 34.51 22.11 -11.78
C ARG A 467 33.79 20.80 -12.15
N THR A 468 33.70 20.46 -13.43
CA THR A 468 32.98 19.25 -13.87
C THR A 468 33.69 17.97 -13.50
N LEU A 469 35.03 17.99 -13.42
CA LEU A 469 35.85 16.83 -13.03
C LEU A 469 36.13 16.77 -11.52
N GLY A 470 35.77 17.80 -10.75
CA GLY A 470 36.10 17.87 -9.32
C GLY A 470 37.60 18.00 -9.05
N LEU A 471 38.34 18.63 -9.95
CA LEU A 471 39.79 18.83 -9.86
C LEU A 471 40.12 20.26 -9.40
N PRO A 472 41.22 20.47 -8.66
CA PRO A 472 41.66 21.82 -8.35
C PRO A 472 42.07 22.57 -9.63
N ALA A 473 41.53 23.77 -9.90
CA ALA A 473 41.85 24.51 -11.12
C ALA A 473 43.35 24.79 -11.31
N ALA A 474 44.12 24.85 -10.22
CA ALA A 474 45.57 25.03 -10.25
C ALA A 474 46.33 23.84 -10.87
N THR A 475 45.71 22.66 -11.01
CA THR A 475 46.32 21.48 -11.63
C THR A 475 46.05 21.38 -13.13
N LEU A 476 45.34 22.33 -13.72
CA LEU A 476 45.03 22.37 -15.15
C LEU A 476 45.78 23.50 -15.84
N HIS A 477 46.45 23.16 -16.94
CA HIS A 477 47.26 24.06 -17.75
C HIS A 477 46.89 23.91 -19.23
N ALA A 478 47.45 24.77 -20.08
CA ALA A 478 47.13 24.77 -21.52
C ALA A 478 47.55 23.48 -22.25
N ASP A 479 48.50 22.75 -21.68
CA ASP A 479 49.09 21.50 -22.17
C ASP A 479 48.50 20.26 -21.51
N THR A 480 47.59 20.40 -20.53
CA THR A 480 46.94 19.26 -19.89
C THR A 480 46.03 18.55 -20.88
N THR A 481 46.27 17.26 -21.08
CA THR A 481 45.51 16.44 -22.04
C THR A 481 44.35 15.71 -21.38
N LEU A 482 43.29 15.38 -22.13
CA LEU A 482 42.21 14.56 -21.59
C LEU A 482 42.70 13.15 -21.19
N GLU A 483 43.69 12.60 -21.89
CA GLU A 483 44.28 11.29 -21.55
C GLU A 483 44.93 11.28 -20.15
N GLU A 484 45.52 12.40 -19.74
CA GLU A 484 46.08 12.57 -18.39
C GLU A 484 45.00 12.64 -17.33
N LEU A 485 43.88 13.30 -17.64
CA LEU A 485 42.75 13.48 -16.71
C LEU A 485 41.86 12.24 -16.58
N ARG A 486 41.86 11.36 -17.59
CA ARG A 486 41.02 10.14 -17.68
C ARG A 486 39.56 10.39 -17.26
N PRO A 487 38.89 11.39 -17.84
CA PRO A 487 37.52 11.70 -17.47
C PRO A 487 36.57 10.58 -17.91
N SER A 488 35.45 10.42 -17.20
CA SER A 488 34.36 9.59 -17.71
C SER A 488 33.73 10.26 -18.94
N SER A 489 33.12 9.46 -19.83
CA SER A 489 32.40 10.01 -21.00
C SER A 489 31.34 11.03 -20.59
N LEU A 490 30.67 10.83 -19.44
CA LEU A 490 29.67 11.75 -18.92
C LEU A 490 30.29 13.09 -18.49
N ALA A 491 31.47 13.07 -17.86
CA ALA A 491 32.13 14.29 -17.44
C ALA A 491 32.62 15.15 -18.62
N VAL A 492 33.00 14.52 -19.74
CA VAL A 492 33.31 15.22 -20.99
C VAL A 492 32.06 15.90 -21.57
N VAL A 493 30.91 15.22 -21.52
CA VAL A 493 29.63 15.79 -21.94
C VAL A 493 29.22 16.95 -21.03
N ASP A 494 29.36 16.80 -19.70
CA ASP A 494 29.07 17.86 -18.73
C ASP A 494 29.93 19.10 -18.96
N ALA A 495 31.22 18.91 -19.21
CA ALA A 495 32.14 19.99 -19.55
C ALA A 495 31.76 20.69 -20.87
N THR A 496 31.44 19.92 -21.91
CA THR A 496 31.04 20.45 -23.22
C THR A 496 29.74 21.26 -23.13
N VAL A 497 28.72 20.73 -22.44
CA VAL A 497 27.43 21.41 -22.23
C VAL A 497 27.62 22.71 -21.42
N ALA A 498 28.47 22.69 -20.40
CA ALA A 498 28.78 23.87 -19.60
C ALA A 498 29.56 24.92 -20.41
N LEU A 499 30.41 24.52 -21.35
CA LEU A 499 31.10 25.44 -22.27
C LEU A 499 30.12 26.08 -23.27
N GLU A 500 29.06 25.38 -23.70
CA GLU A 500 28.07 25.95 -24.61
C GLU A 500 27.31 27.16 -24.02
N GLU A 501 27.27 27.30 -22.69
CA GLU A 501 26.74 28.51 -22.03
C GLU A 501 27.50 29.77 -22.42
N TRP A 502 28.80 29.65 -22.66
CA TRP A 502 29.70 30.76 -22.92
C TRP A 502 30.01 30.94 -24.40
N TYR A 503 30.06 29.85 -25.16
CA TYR A 503 30.56 29.84 -26.53
C TYR A 503 29.49 29.51 -27.58
N GLY A 504 28.25 29.21 -27.18
CA GLY A 504 27.20 28.76 -28.10
C GLY A 504 27.35 27.29 -28.45
N GLU A 505 26.78 26.86 -29.58
CA GLU A 505 26.82 25.45 -29.99
C GLU A 505 28.26 25.02 -30.32
N LEU A 506 28.73 23.97 -29.65
CA LEU A 506 30.08 23.44 -29.82
C LEU A 506 30.03 22.05 -30.47
N SER A 507 31.10 21.66 -31.15
CA SER A 507 31.21 20.30 -31.69
C SER A 507 31.17 19.28 -30.54
N PRO A 508 30.44 18.16 -30.68
CA PRO A 508 30.51 17.05 -29.72
C PRO A 508 31.93 16.51 -29.49
N THR A 509 32.83 16.77 -30.43
CA THR A 509 34.25 16.39 -30.40
C THR A 509 35.18 17.49 -29.91
N VAL A 510 34.68 18.65 -29.46
CA VAL A 510 35.51 19.84 -29.18
C VAL A 510 36.60 19.64 -28.11
N LEU A 511 36.40 18.69 -27.17
CA LEU A 511 37.42 18.35 -26.17
C LEU A 511 38.31 17.18 -26.61
N PHE A 512 37.97 16.50 -27.72
CA PHE A 512 38.75 15.42 -28.34
C PHE A 512 39.61 15.91 -29.53
N GLU A 513 39.37 17.13 -30.00
CA GLU A 513 40.13 17.87 -31.02
C GLU A 513 41.15 18.79 -30.36
#